data_AF-A0A959DC53-F1
#
_entry.id   AF-A0A959DC53-F1
#
_cell.length_a   1.000
_cell.length_b   1.000
_cell.length_c   1.000
_cell.angle_alpha   90.00
_cell.angle_beta   90.00
_cell.angle_gamma   90.00
#
_symmetry.space_group_name_H-M   'P 1'
#
loop_
_entity.id
_entity.type
_entity.pdbx_description
1 polymer ?
#
loop_
_entity_poly.entity_id
_entity_poly.type
_entity_poly.pdbx_seq_one_letter_code
_entity_poly.pdbx_strand_id
1 'polypeptide(L)'
;MQKYPIGIQDFRELRTGGYVYIDKTREVFGLIETGKYYFLSRPRRFGKSLLISTLKYLFQGERELFEGLWIEDKWDFQPYPVLY
;
A
#
# COMPACT_ATOMS: atom_id res chain seq x y z
N MET A 1 -1.65 -7.81 -21.73
CA MET A 1 -0.79 -6.61 -21.58
C MET A 1 -1.31 -5.84 -20.37
N GLN A 2 -0.52 -5.66 -19.31
CA GLN A 2 -0.96 -4.91 -18.12
C GLN A 2 -0.99 -3.41 -18.41
N LYS A 3 -1.96 -2.69 -17.84
CA LYS A 3 -2.11 -1.24 -18.03
C LYS A 3 -1.13 -0.48 -17.12
N TYR A 4 -0.61 0.66 -17.57
CA TYR A 4 0.15 1.55 -16.68
C TYR A 4 -0.80 2.32 -15.75
N PRO A 5 -0.52 2.41 -14.44
CA PRO A 5 -1.40 3.07 -13.46
C PRO A 5 -1.25 4.61 -13.48
N ILE A 6 -1.45 5.23 -14.65
CA ILE A 6 -1.31 6.69 -14.79
C ILE A 6 -2.49 7.38 -14.09
N GLY A 7 -2.20 8.17 -13.06
CA GLY A 7 -3.22 8.92 -12.31
C GLY A 7 -3.92 8.12 -11.21
N ILE A 8 -3.62 6.82 -11.08
CA ILE A 8 -4.21 5.95 -10.06
C ILE A 8 -3.46 6.12 -8.76
N GLN A 9 -4.21 6.40 -7.71
CA GLN A 9 -3.69 6.68 -6.37
C GLN A 9 -4.29 5.79 -5.29
N ASP A 10 -5.30 4.99 -5.65
CA ASP A 10 -5.90 4.03 -4.75
C ASP A 10 -5.30 2.63 -4.99
N PHE A 11 -4.88 1.98 -3.91
CA PHE A 11 -4.23 0.69 -3.96
C PHE A 11 -5.22 -0.42 -4.36
N ARG A 12 -6.48 -0.38 -3.91
CA ARG A 12 -7.49 -1.35 -4.32
C ARG A 12 -7.76 -1.25 -5.82
N GLU A 13 -8.00 -0.04 -6.33
CA GLU A 13 -8.17 0.19 -7.77
C GLU A 13 -6.98 -0.32 -8.58
N LEU A 14 -5.76 -0.08 -8.08
CA LEU A 14 -4.54 -0.54 -8.73
C LEU A 14 -4.45 -2.08 -8.75
N ARG A 15 -4.75 -2.75 -7.64
CA ARG A 15 -4.67 -4.21 -7.51
C ARG A 15 -5.76 -4.95 -8.30
N THR A 16 -6.99 -4.42 -8.33
CA THR A 16 -8.12 -5.08 -9.00
C THR A 16 -8.30 -4.64 -10.46
N GLY A 17 -7.77 -3.49 -10.85
CA GLY A 17 -7.99 -2.89 -12.18
C GLY A 17 -7.10 -3.43 -13.32
N GLY A 18 -6.29 -4.46 -13.08
CA GLY A 18 -5.38 -5.04 -14.09
C GLY A 18 -4.20 -4.14 -14.45
N TYR A 19 -3.78 -3.29 -13.51
CA TYR A 19 -2.63 -2.40 -13.67
C TYR A 19 -1.32 -3.06 -13.24
N VAL A 20 -0.20 -2.59 -13.79
CA VAL A 20 1.12 -2.93 -13.29
C VAL A 20 1.27 -2.37 -11.87
N TYR A 21 1.58 -3.23 -10.91
CA TYR A 21 2.02 -2.85 -9.58
C TYR A 21 3.48 -3.23 -9.39
N ILE A 22 4.30 -2.32 -8.87
CA ILE A 22 5.64 -2.64 -8.40
C ILE A 22 5.54 -2.84 -6.90
N ASP A 23 5.78 -4.06 -6.45
CA ASP A 23 5.72 -4.39 -5.03
C ASP A 23 6.78 -3.64 -4.23
N LYS A 24 6.31 -2.86 -3.25
CA LYS A 24 7.10 -2.10 -2.27
C LYS A 24 6.70 -2.43 -0.83
N THR A 25 5.98 -3.52 -0.64
CA THR A 25 5.41 -3.88 0.66
C THR A 25 6.47 -4.28 1.69
N ARG A 26 7.67 -4.70 1.25
CA ARG A 26 8.83 -4.87 2.13
C ARG A 26 9.28 -3.56 2.77
N GLU A 27 9.40 -2.51 1.97
CA GLU A 27 9.73 -1.18 2.46
C GLU A 27 8.63 -0.64 3.38
N VAL A 28 7.36 -0.87 3.03
CA VAL A 28 6.21 -0.55 3.90
C VAL A 28 6.32 -1.23 5.26
N PHE A 29 6.59 -2.53 5.29
CA PHE A 29 6.77 -3.29 6.53
C PHE A 29 7.91 -2.70 7.38
N GLY A 30 9.05 -2.41 6.76
CA GLY A 30 10.18 -1.76 7.45
C GLY A 30 9.81 -0.38 8.03
N LEU A 31 8.98 0.40 7.35
CA LEU A 31 8.47 1.66 7.90
C LEU A 31 7.61 1.42 9.15
N ILE A 32 6.70 0.45 9.10
CA ILE A 32 5.80 0.16 10.23
C ILE A 32 6.59 -0.28 11.47
N GLU A 33 7.58 -1.15 11.30
CA GLU A 33 8.34 -1.73 12.42
C GLU A 33 9.34 -0.76 13.07
N THR A 34 9.88 0.20 12.32
CA THR A 34 11.06 0.98 12.78
C THR A 34 10.73 2.40 13.24
N GLY A 35 9.63 3.00 12.77
CA GLY A 35 9.38 4.43 12.98
C GLY A 35 8.16 4.72 13.84
N LYS A 36 8.29 5.73 14.69
CA LYS A 36 7.16 6.31 15.44
C LYS A 36 6.41 7.35 14.60
N TYR A 37 7.14 8.16 13.84
CA TYR A 37 6.59 9.25 13.04
C TYR A 37 7.35 9.38 11.71
N TYR A 38 6.61 9.44 10.60
CA TYR A 38 7.17 9.70 9.28
C TYR A 38 6.62 10.97 8.67
N PHE A 39 7.51 11.86 8.26
CA PHE A 39 7.15 13.01 7.44
C PHE A 39 7.28 12.64 5.96
N LEU A 40 6.14 12.50 5.28
CA LEU A 40 6.11 12.34 3.84
C LEU A 40 6.30 13.73 3.19
N SER A 41 7.53 14.00 2.73
CA SER A 41 7.91 15.29 2.14
C SER A 41 7.01 15.70 0.97
N ARG A 42 7.06 16.97 0.52
CA ARG A 42 6.12 17.52 -0.49
C ARG A 42 6.53 17.47 -1.98
N PRO A 43 7.32 16.52 -2.53
CA PRO A 43 7.45 16.42 -3.99
C PRO A 43 6.12 15.97 -4.63
N ARG A 44 5.66 16.68 -5.67
CA ARG A 44 4.45 16.30 -6.43
C ARG A 44 4.66 14.96 -7.14
N ARG A 45 3.60 14.16 -7.25
CA ARG A 45 3.55 12.87 -7.99
C ARG A 45 4.56 11.81 -7.51
N PHE A 46 5.00 11.90 -6.26
CA PHE A 46 5.95 10.95 -5.67
C PHE A 46 5.29 9.68 -5.08
N GLY A 47 4.04 9.38 -5.42
CA GLY A 47 3.37 8.15 -4.97
C GLY A 47 2.90 8.14 -3.49
N LYS A 48 2.91 9.27 -2.79
CA LYS A 48 2.46 9.35 -1.38
C LYS A 48 1.02 8.89 -1.17
N SER A 49 0.10 9.31 -2.05
CA SER A 49 -1.31 8.89 -1.95
C SER A 49 -1.47 7.38 -2.05
N LEU A 50 -0.75 6.76 -2.99
CA LEU A 50 -0.74 5.30 -3.16
C LEU A 50 -0.18 4.59 -1.93
N LEU A 51 0.91 5.11 -1.35
CA LEU A 51 1.47 4.58 -0.11
C LEU A 51 0.46 4.64 1.06
N ILE A 52 -0.21 5.78 1.25
CA ILE A 52 -1.22 5.94 2.31
C ILE A 52 -2.41 5.01 2.07
N SER A 53 -2.88 4.88 0.82
CA SER A 53 -3.95 3.94 0.46
C SER A 53 -3.53 2.49 0.71
N THR A 54 -2.27 2.12 0.41
CA THR A 54 -1.72 0.80 0.72
C THR A 54 -1.73 0.53 2.22
N LEU A 55 -1.25 1.48 3.04
CA LEU A 55 -1.27 1.39 4.51
C LEU A 55 -2.70 1.27 5.05
N LYS A 56 -3.64 2.05 4.52
CA LYS A 56 -5.06 1.98 4.88
C LYS A 56 -5.58 0.55 4.73
N TYR A 57 -5.44 -0.06 3.55
CA TYR A 57 -5.98 -1.40 3.32
C TYR A 57 -5.22 -2.49 4.09
N LEU A 58 -3.91 -2.31 4.29
CA LEU A 58 -3.11 -3.22 5.12
C LEU A 58 -3.63 -3.24 6.56
N PHE A 59 -3.85 -2.07 7.15
CA PHE A 59 -4.38 -1.94 8.50
C PHE A 59 -5.86 -2.30 8.61
N GLN A 60 -6.64 -2.21 7.53
CA GLN A 60 -8.01 -2.72 7.50
C GLN A 60 -8.09 -4.25 7.46
N GLY A 61 -6.97 -4.95 7.27
CA GLY A 61 -6.94 -6.42 7.19
C GLY A 61 -7.40 -6.97 5.85
N GLU A 62 -7.35 -6.17 4.78
CA GLU A 62 -7.86 -6.52 3.44
C GLU A 62 -6.88 -7.43 2.68
N ARG A 63 -6.63 -8.63 3.22
CA ARG A 63 -5.57 -9.56 2.79
C ARG A 63 -5.60 -9.88 1.29
N GLU A 64 -6.79 -10.00 0.71
CA GLU A 64 -7.01 -10.30 -0.72
C GLU A 64 -6.28 -9.32 -1.65
N LEU A 65 -6.11 -8.05 -1.24
CA LEU A 65 -5.40 -7.04 -2.03
C LEU A 65 -3.88 -7.26 -2.05
N PHE A 66 -3.37 -8.04 -1.10
CA PHE A 66 -1.94 -8.28 -0.89
C PHE A 66 -1.48 -9.66 -1.37
N GLU A 67 -2.36 -10.46 -1.96
CA GLU A 67 -2.01 -11.75 -2.55
C GLU A 67 -0.87 -11.61 -3.58
N GLY A 68 0.14 -12.47 -3.44
CA GLY A 68 1.34 -12.50 -4.26
C GLY A 68 2.34 -11.37 -4.01
N LEU A 69 2.12 -10.53 -2.99
CA LEU A 69 3.06 -9.49 -2.56
C LEU A 69 3.93 -10.00 -1.42
N TRP A 70 5.10 -9.39 -1.24
CA TRP A 70 6.08 -9.79 -0.22
C TRP A 70 5.51 -9.79 1.21
N ILE A 71 4.57 -8.89 1.51
CA ILE A 71 4.00 -8.75 2.87
C ILE A 71 2.94 -9.81 3.21
N GLU A 72 2.44 -10.58 2.23
CA GLU A 72 1.31 -11.50 2.41
C GLU A 72 1.51 -12.48 3.57
N ASP A 73 2.72 -12.98 3.78
CA ASP A 73 3.07 -13.94 4.84
C ASP A 73 3.84 -13.28 6.01
N LYS A 74 3.95 -11.94 6.02
CA LYS A 74 4.66 -11.16 7.04
C LYS A 74 3.76 -10.32 7.92
N TRP A 75 2.49 -10.17 7.54
CA TRP A 75 1.49 -9.40 8.26
C TRP A 75 0.34 -10.30 8.69
N ASP A 76 -0.23 -10.05 9.88
CA ASP A 76 -1.29 -10.88 10.46
C ASP A 76 -2.70 -10.54 9.93
N PHE A 77 -2.82 -9.42 9.23
CA PHE A 77 -4.07 -8.86 8.70
C PHE A 77 -5.17 -8.73 9.77
N GLN A 78 -4.80 -8.53 11.04
CA GLN A 78 -5.75 -8.15 12.06
C GLN A 78 -6.26 -6.72 11.76
N PRO A 79 -7.58 -6.48 11.76
CA PRO A 79 -8.11 -5.14 11.50
C PRO A 79 -7.75 -4.17 12.63
N TYR A 80 -7.18 -3.02 12.25
CA TYR A 80 -6.90 -1.88 13.10
C TYR A 80 -7.81 -0.70 12.70
N PRO A 81 -8.20 0.17 13.66
CA PRO A 81 -8.95 1.38 13.35
C PRO A 81 -8.18 2.31 12.40
N VAL A 82 -8.77 2.64 11.26
CA VAL A 82 -8.27 3.67 10.34
C VAL A 82 -9.15 4.91 10.46
N LEU A 83 -8.52 6.06 10.73
CA LEU A 83 -9.19 7.35 10.87
C LEU A 83 -9.45 7.98 9.49
N TYR A 84 -10.58 8.67 9.36
CA TYR A 84 -11.04 9.35 8.15
C TYR A 84 -11.11 10.86 8.34
#